data_AF-A0A0B1SEQ7-F1
#
_entry.id   AF-A0A0B1SEQ7-F1
#
_cell.length_a   1.000
_cell.length_b   1.000
_cell.length_c   1.000
_cell.angle_alpha   90.00
_cell.angle_beta   90.00
_cell.angle_gamma   90.00
#
_symmetry.space_group_name_H-M   'P 1'
#
loop_
_entity.id
_entity.type
_entity.pdbx_description
1 polymer ?
#
loop_
_entity_poly.entity_id
_entity_poly.type
_entity_poly.pdbx_seq_one_letter_code
_entity_poly.pdbx_strand_id
1 'polypeptide(L)' 'MHECSSPHKVSEIYVHSGCDGCKEANDLAVIALTNPVLTDEGYPVCLPEENEHLPLRMIGAGSGGDRRLIFVK' A
#
# COMPACT_ATOMS: atom_id res chain seq x y z
N MET A 1 -6.38 -3.24 25.47
CA MET A 1 -6.65 -2.53 24.20
C MET A 1 -5.32 -2.17 23.61
N HIS A 2 -4.97 -2.68 22.42
CA HIS A 2 -3.89 -2.08 21.66
C HIS A 2 -4.47 -0.83 21.01
N GLU A 3 -3.92 0.34 21.35
CA GLU A 3 -4.22 1.57 20.64
C GLU A 3 -3.74 1.42 19.19
N CYS A 4 -4.55 1.87 18.23
CA CYS A 4 -4.10 1.96 16.85
C CYS A 4 -2.96 2.98 16.74
N SER A 5 -2.00 2.72 15.86
CA SER A 5 -0.97 3.71 15.54
C SER A 5 -1.60 4.99 14.98
N SER A 6 -0.94 6.12 15.22
CA SER A 6 -1.38 7.40 14.69
C SER A 6 -1.22 7.43 13.17
N PRO A 7 -2.13 8.08 12.43
CA PRO A 7 -2.03 8.16 10.97
C PRO A 7 -0.84 9.04 10.53
N HIS A 8 -0.16 8.61 9.47
CA HIS A 8 0.93 9.37 8.84
C HIS A 8 0.40 10.36 7.80
N LYS A 9 1.03 11.54 7.69
CA LYS A 9 0.69 12.54 6.67
C LYS A 9 1.38 12.22 5.35
N VAL A 10 0.64 12.33 4.26
CA VAL A 10 1.14 12.18 2.89
C VAL A 10 1.76 13.50 2.43
N SER A 11 2.96 13.44 1.88
CA SER A 11 3.58 14.57 1.18
C SER A 11 3.22 14.56 -0.30
N GLU A 12 3.37 13.42 -0.98
CA GLU A 12 3.20 13.28 -2.42
C GLU A 12 2.65 11.90 -2.80
N ILE A 13 1.98 11.84 -3.96
CA ILE A 13 1.44 10.61 -4.53
C ILE A 13 1.93 10.48 -5.96
N TYR A 14 2.59 9.35 -6.25
CA TYR A 14 3.10 8.99 -7.56
C TYR A 14 2.31 7.80 -8.09
N VAL A 15 1.45 8.04 -9.08
CA VAL A 15 0.70 6.98 -9.76
C VAL A 15 1.50 6.51 -10.97
N HIS A 16 1.58 5.20 -11.19
CA HIS A 16 2.27 4.66 -12.36
C HIS A 16 1.66 5.25 -13.65
N SER A 17 2.50 5.80 -14.54
CA SER A 17 2.05 6.57 -15.71
C SER A 17 1.22 5.74 -16.71
N GLY A 18 1.44 4.43 -16.74
CA GLY A 18 0.67 3.47 -17.52
C GLY A 18 -0.52 2.86 -16.80
N CYS A 19 -0.95 3.40 -15.65
CA CYS A 19 -2.12 2.91 -14.93
C CYS A 19 -3.37 3.05 -15.81
N ASP A 20 -4.04 1.93 -16.07
CA ASP A 20 -5.28 1.86 -16.83
C ASP A 20 -6.31 1.06 -16.03
N GLY A 21 -7.20 1.78 -15.35
CA GLY A 21 -8.25 1.19 -14.52
C GLY A 21 -9.27 0.36 -15.29
N CYS A 22 -9.35 0.49 -16.63
CA CYS A 22 -10.21 -0.36 -17.45
C CYS A 22 -9.55 -1.68 -17.81
N LYS A 23 -8.21 -1.73 -17.89
CA LYS A 23 -7.44 -2.94 -18.20
C LYS A 23 -6.82 -3.61 -16.98
N GLU A 24 -7.03 -3.04 -15.79
CA GLU A 24 -6.37 -3.45 -14.54
C GLU A 24 -4.85 -3.51 -14.69
N ALA A 25 -4.30 -2.67 -15.57
CA ALA A 25 -2.90 -2.68 -15.95
C ALA A 25 -2.13 -1.63 -15.16
N ASN A 26 -0.95 -2.03 -14.66
CA ASN A 26 -0.06 -1.18 -13.86
C ASN A 26 -0.78 -0.47 -12.70
N ASP A 27 -1.65 -1.20 -11.99
CA ASP A 27 -2.30 -0.71 -10.78
C ASP A 27 -1.30 -0.65 -9.61
N LEU A 28 -0.47 0.40 -9.65
CA LEU A 28 0.62 0.63 -8.71
C LEU A 28 0.76 2.13 -8.46
N ALA A 29 0.95 2.49 -7.20
CA ALA A 29 1.28 3.85 -6.78
C ALA A 29 2.28 3.83 -5.63
N VAL A 30 3.08 4.89 -5.52
CA VAL A 30 3.98 5.15 -4.39
C VAL A 30 3.46 6.37 -3.65
N ILE A 31 3.29 6.24 -2.34
CA ILE A 31 2.86 7.33 -1.46
C ILE A 31 4.07 7.74 -0.62
N ALA A 32 4.54 8.96 -0.81
CA ALA A 32 5.59 9.53 0.02
C ALA A 32 4.97 10.11 1.29
N LEU A 33 5.56 9.79 2.44
CA LEU A 33 5.15 10.34 3.73
C LEU A 33 5.95 11.61 4.04
N THR A 34 5.32 12.54 4.76
CA THR A 34 5.97 13.77 5.19
C THR A 34 7.12 13.50 6.18
N ASN A 35 6.96 12.49 7.02
CA ASN A 35 7.94 12.08 8.02
C ASN A 35 8.28 10.60 7.83
N PRO A 36 9.52 10.17 8.17
CA PRO A 36 9.88 8.76 8.18
C PRO A 36 9.09 7.99 9.25
N VAL A 37 8.78 6.73 8.96
CA VAL A 37 8.13 5.81 9.91
C VAL A 37 9.18 5.26 10.87
N LEU A 38 8.88 5.25 12.16
CA LEU A 38 9.76 4.71 13.19
C LEU A 38 9.75 3.17 13.15
N THR A 39 10.88 2.54 13.51
CA THR A 39 11.06 1.08 13.40
C THR A 39 10.23 0.28 14.40
N ASP A 40 9.66 0.92 15.42
CA ASP A 40 8.75 0.31 16.39
C ASP A 40 7.30 0.29 15.91
N GLU A 41 6.93 1.11 14.91
CA GLU A 41 5.60 1.10 14.28
C GLU A 41 5.49 0.09 13.15
N GLY A 42 6.59 -0.19 12.45
CA GLY A 42 6.59 -1.15 11.34
C GLY A 42 7.95 -1.29 10.65
N TYR A 43 8.05 -2.34 9.84
CA TYR A 43 9.23 -2.64 9.03
C TYR A 43 8.86 -2.69 7.55
N PRO A 44 9.73 -2.19 6.65
CA PRO A 44 9.51 -2.30 5.21
C PRO A 44 9.55 -3.76 4.74
N VAL A 45 8.82 -4.05 3.67
CA VAL A 45 8.94 -5.33 2.94
C VAL A 45 10.01 -5.23 1.86
N CYS A 46 10.69 -6.32 1.57
CA CYS A 46 11.62 -6.39 0.44
C CYS A 46 10.85 -6.31 -0.88
N LEU A 47 11.42 -5.59 -1.85
CA LEU A 47 10.98 -5.66 -3.24
C LEU A 47 11.56 -6.93 -3.88
N PRO A 48 10.84 -7.57 -4.82
CA PRO A 48 11.40 -8.64 -5.63
C PRO A 48 12.48 -8.10 -6.57
N GLU A 49 13.35 -8.98 -7.02
CA GLU A 49 14.27 -8.68 -8.11
C GLU A 49 13.50 -8.46 -9.43
N GLU A 50 14.12 -7.76 -10.37
CA GLU A 50 13.49 -7.52 -11.67
C GLU A 50 13.21 -8.86 -12.39
N ASN A 51 11.96 -9.06 -12.82
CA ASN A 51 11.48 -10.30 -13.47
C ASN A 51 11.59 -11.56 -12.60
N GLU A 52 11.64 -11.41 -11.27
CA GLU A 52 11.63 -12.54 -10.35
C GLU A 52 10.34 -13.37 -10.50
N HIS A 53 10.49 -14.69 -10.59
CA HIS A 53 9.37 -15.61 -10.59
C HIS A 53 8.80 -15.75 -9.18
N LEU A 54 7.57 -15.27 -8.98
CA LEU A 54 6.90 -15.36 -7.69
C LEU A 54 6.58 -16.82 -7.30
N PRO A 55 6.69 -17.18 -6.00
CA PRO A 55 6.34 -18.51 -5.53
C PRO A 55 4.88 -18.86 -5.77
N LEU A 56 4.59 -20.16 -5.96
CA LEU A 56 3.22 -20.67 -6.12
C LEU A 56 2.34 -20.46 -4.87
N ARG A 57 2.95 -20.22 -3.71
CA ARG A 57 2.24 -20.00 -2.43
C ARG A 57 2.65 -18.65 -1.86
N MET A 58 1.64 -17.81 -1.65
CA MET A 58 1.79 -16.47 -1.06
C MET A 58 0.83 -16.32 0.11
N ILE A 59 1.13 -15.36 1.00
CA ILE A 59 0.29 -14.99 2.14
C ILE A 59 -0.30 -13.61 1.85
N GLY A 60 -1.63 -13.49 1.95
CA GLY A 60 -2.33 -12.21 1.93
C GLY A 60 -2.82 -11.85 3.33
N ALA A 61 -2.69 -10.59 3.71
CA ALA A 61 -3.22 -10.06 4.97
C ALA A 61 -4.05 -8.80 4.70
N GLY A 62 -5.15 -8.62 5.43
CA GLY A 62 -6.01 -7.44 5.31
C GLY A 62 -7.21 -7.52 6.25
N SER A 63 -7.78 -6.35 6.60
CA SER A 63 -8.93 -6.27 7.49
C SER A 63 -10.28 -6.18 6.77
N GLY A 64 -10.28 -5.95 5.45
CA GLY A 64 -11.48 -5.76 4.64
C GLY A 64 -12.22 -4.45 4.94
N GLY A 65 -12.52 -3.66 3.93
CA GLY A 65 -13.36 -2.46 4.07
C GLY A 65 -14.78 -2.73 3.56
N ASP A 66 -15.81 -2.39 4.35
CA ASP A 66 -17.20 -2.36 3.86
C ASP A 66 -17.35 -1.21 2.85
N ARG A 67 -17.79 -1.53 1.63
CA ARG A 67 -18.01 -0.57 0.53
C ARG A 67 -18.99 0.55 0.90
N ARG A 68 -19.83 0.38 1.93
CA ARG A 68 -20.79 1.41 2.38
C ARG A 68 -20.15 2.58 3.12
N LEU A 69 -18.91 2.44 3.61
CA LEU A 69 -18.23 3.47 4.41
C LEU A 69 -17.12 4.21 3.64
N ILE A 70 -16.85 3.83 2.39
CA ILE A 70 -15.72 4.35 1.61
C ILE A 70 -16.06 5.70 0.93
N PHE A 71 -17.35 6.05 0.83
CA PHE A 71 -17.80 7.38 0.40
C PHE A 71 -18.24 8.22 1.61
N VAL A 72 -17.28 8.64 2.44
CA VAL A 72 -17.48 9.78 3.35
C VAL A 72 -16.53 10.90 2.95
N LYS A 73 -16.82 11.53 1.82
CA LYS A 73 -16.87 12.99 1.67
C LYS A 73 -17.51 13.38 0.35
#